data_AF-A0AAX4NYC9-F1
#
_entry.id   AF-A0AAX4NYC9-F1
#
_cell.length_a   1.000
_cell.length_b   1.000
_cell.length_c   1.000
_cell.angle_alpha   90.00
_cell.angle_beta   90.00
_cell.angle_gamma   90.00
#
_symmetry.space_group_name_H-M   'P 1'
#
loop_
_entity.id
_entity.type
_entity.pdbx_description
1 polymer ?
#
loop_
_entity_poly.entity_id
_entity_poly.type
_entity_poly.pdbx_seq_one_letter_code
_entity_poly.pdbx_strand_id
1 'polypeptide(L)'
;MVLPRPERAALRLSWAGLAAALSVVLLVGRVDANGSLADVTCATNCTARCSRTSDCDSGCCMLACDNCVDDQCALCVACSAEACRGRCDPEVCTARCELRQWLTCSTGATGGCAFHDGNAHLELAKTWLESLRSQGLRGDECFHALHTGQLPARMVGCRECAPYLARVVQGLSAAAQLAVRSDSGIPVTPKEALIHLQRCACAAPALEPRAEKFSDHLLDDVRDGDVEDTCLWFGWLRTVSGGSGAYTASSTLAQLVWALEDRSARGFHLFSLAESGSGAWLGWWEAVGGGASQSAWIVEEDAEAFVEALEASRAEGFVATTIAHGAGAWVAWLIEAPELSSRWVSAGSVAELLGELRAAADRGERLQTLAHGPQGRWVAWFTTRTMEDVGKSTYIITPLKRDLETFSKRMVDQGYYATAAAFGDGTFVAWFESDSPGSTSIFAAERRGLDFLLSLDRALDRGSWMATAMAWGCFEGS
;
A
#
# COMPACT_ATOMS: atom_id res chain seq x y z
N MET A 1 -31.62 -8.79 9.01
CA MET A 1 -31.50 -9.24 10.42
C MET A 1 -30.93 -8.05 11.19
N VAL A 2 -31.71 -7.37 12.01
CA VAL A 2 -31.32 -6.11 12.67
C VAL A 2 -30.63 -6.44 13.99
N LEU A 3 -29.35 -6.09 14.16
CA LEU A 3 -28.62 -6.21 15.42
C LEU A 3 -28.64 -4.87 16.18
N PRO A 4 -28.76 -4.87 17.53
CA PRO A 4 -28.93 -3.66 18.32
C PRO A 4 -27.59 -2.98 18.70
N ARG A 5 -27.65 -1.64 18.88
CA ARG A 5 -26.56 -0.75 19.32
C ARG A 5 -26.08 -1.05 20.76
N PRO A 6 -24.78 -0.92 21.08
CA PRO A 6 -24.31 -0.90 22.46
C PRO A 6 -24.31 0.54 23.04
N GLU A 7 -24.89 0.68 24.23
CA GLU A 7 -24.85 1.88 25.06
C GLU A 7 -23.42 2.16 25.57
N ARG A 8 -22.97 3.42 25.50
CA ARG A 8 -21.66 3.88 25.99
C ARG A 8 -21.75 4.34 27.45
N ALA A 9 -20.96 3.73 28.33
CA ALA A 9 -20.60 4.29 29.62
C ALA A 9 -19.40 5.22 29.47
N ALA A 10 -19.56 6.49 29.85
CA ALA A 10 -18.50 7.50 29.78
C ALA A 10 -17.57 7.42 31.00
N LEU A 11 -16.28 7.14 30.77
CA LEU A 11 -15.21 7.34 31.75
C LEU A 11 -14.44 8.61 31.38
N ARG A 12 -14.56 9.64 32.23
CA ARG A 12 -13.80 10.89 32.15
C ARG A 12 -12.40 10.66 32.72
N LEU A 13 -11.36 10.83 31.90
CA LEU A 13 -9.98 11.00 32.35
C LEU A 13 -9.52 12.43 32.03
N SER A 14 -8.92 13.09 33.02
CA SER A 14 -8.58 14.51 33.02
C SER A 14 -7.32 14.84 32.21
N TRP A 15 -7.39 15.96 31.48
CA TRP A 15 -6.43 16.53 30.53
C TRP A 15 -5.02 16.89 31.04
N ALA A 16 -4.71 16.73 32.33
CA ALA A 16 -3.43 17.18 32.88
C ALA A 16 -2.24 16.23 32.61
N GLY A 17 -2.48 14.99 32.14
CA GLY A 17 -1.43 14.00 31.90
C GLY A 17 -0.78 14.01 30.50
N LEU A 18 -1.39 14.67 29.51
CA LEU A 18 -1.02 14.52 28.10
C LEU A 18 -0.10 15.64 27.54
N ALA A 19 0.09 16.72 28.30
CA ALA A 19 0.83 17.91 27.85
C ALA A 19 2.35 17.82 27.99
N ALA A 20 2.91 16.70 28.48
CA ALA A 20 4.35 16.57 28.75
C ALA A 20 5.16 15.83 27.67
N ALA A 21 4.53 15.33 26.59
CA ALA A 21 5.20 14.45 25.61
C ALA A 21 5.43 15.05 24.21
N LEU A 22 5.12 16.33 23.97
CA LEU A 22 5.20 16.95 22.63
C LEU A 22 6.10 18.19 22.62
N SER A 23 7.41 17.98 22.54
CA SER A 23 8.40 18.99 22.15
C SER A 23 9.69 18.31 21.67
N VAL A 24 10.31 18.82 20.60
CA VAL A 24 11.52 18.40 19.82
C VAL A 24 11.12 17.79 18.45
N VAL A 25 11.48 18.25 17.24
CA VAL A 25 12.33 19.32 16.66
C VAL A 25 11.85 19.61 15.22
N LEU A 26 11.88 20.88 14.79
CA LEU A 26 11.73 21.35 13.40
C LEU A 26 13.11 21.67 12.81
N LEU A 27 13.43 21.21 11.60
CA LEU A 27 14.43 21.83 10.72
C LEU A 27 14.09 21.53 9.25
N VAL A 28 13.92 22.61 8.47
CA VAL A 28 13.50 22.64 7.07
C VAL A 28 14.72 22.91 6.18
N GLY A 29 14.92 22.11 5.13
CA GLY A 29 15.88 22.40 4.04
C GLY A 29 15.21 23.13 2.87
N ARG A 30 15.83 24.20 2.36
CA ARG A 30 15.40 24.95 1.16
C ARG A 30 15.98 24.35 -0.12
N VAL A 31 15.18 24.31 -1.19
CA VAL A 31 15.57 23.98 -2.58
C VAL A 31 15.74 25.29 -3.36
N ASP A 32 16.73 25.40 -4.26
CA ASP A 32 16.95 26.60 -5.07
C ASP A 32 16.17 26.60 -6.40
N ALA A 33 16.20 27.74 -7.09
CA ALA A 33 15.28 28.12 -8.16
C ALA A 33 15.40 27.32 -9.47
N ASN A 34 16.32 26.36 -9.58
CA ASN A 34 16.50 25.55 -10.79
C ASN A 34 16.13 24.07 -10.62
N GLY A 35 15.62 23.64 -9.45
CA GLY A 35 15.02 22.31 -9.30
C GLY A 35 15.97 21.12 -9.47
N SER A 36 17.29 21.30 -9.35
CA SER A 36 18.23 20.18 -9.21
C SER A 36 18.54 19.92 -7.73
N LEU A 37 18.32 18.69 -7.26
CA LEU A 37 19.07 18.19 -6.10
C LEU A 37 20.55 18.27 -6.48
N ALA A 38 21.32 19.09 -5.75
CA ALA A 38 22.75 19.14 -5.95
C ALA A 38 23.32 17.73 -5.75
N ASP A 39 23.87 17.16 -6.82
CA ASP A 39 24.82 16.07 -6.71
C ASP A 39 25.91 16.54 -5.74
N VAL A 40 26.04 15.85 -4.61
CA VAL A 40 27.17 16.01 -3.70
C VAL A 40 28.39 15.42 -4.41
N THR A 41 28.88 16.17 -5.40
CA THR A 41 30.24 16.01 -5.90
C THR A 41 31.16 16.46 -4.76
N CYS A 42 32.03 15.56 -4.31
CA CYS A 42 33.14 15.87 -3.41
C CYS A 42 34.12 16.82 -4.12
N ALA A 43 33.73 18.08 -4.28
CA ALA A 43 34.59 19.16 -4.74
C ALA A 43 35.09 19.92 -3.51
N THR A 44 36.12 19.37 -2.85
CA THR A 44 37.17 20.17 -2.23
C THR A 44 38.39 19.30 -1.93
N ASN A 45 39.55 19.82 -2.30
CA ASN A 45 40.88 19.26 -2.08
C ASN A 45 41.11 18.92 -0.58
N CYS A 46 40.94 17.66 -0.18
CA CYS A 46 41.26 17.19 1.18
C CYS A 46 42.77 17.15 1.47
N THR A 47 43.62 17.21 0.43
CA THR A 47 45.08 17.14 0.57
C THR A 47 45.73 18.41 1.12
N ALA A 48 45.05 19.56 1.10
CA ALA A 48 45.66 20.84 1.46
C ALA A 48 45.48 21.28 2.93
N ARG A 49 44.64 20.59 3.73
CA ARG A 49 44.30 21.07 5.10
C ARG A 49 44.61 20.14 6.26
N CYS A 50 45.02 18.90 6.02
CA CYS A 50 45.31 17.93 7.11
C CYS A 50 46.80 17.82 7.46
N SER A 51 47.51 18.94 7.65
CA SER A 51 48.92 18.93 8.09
C SER A 51 49.12 19.22 9.59
N ARG A 52 48.06 19.45 10.37
CA ARG A 52 48.14 19.59 11.83
C ARG A 52 46.96 18.91 12.51
N THR A 53 47.28 17.97 13.38
CA THR A 53 46.39 17.05 14.11
C THR A 53 45.54 17.71 15.21
N SER A 54 45.68 19.01 15.47
CA SER A 54 45.02 19.68 16.61
C SER A 54 43.75 20.46 16.28
N ASP A 55 43.40 20.66 15.00
CA ASP A 55 42.28 21.53 14.61
C ASP A 55 41.03 20.75 14.11
N CYS A 56 40.99 19.42 14.31
CA CYS A 56 39.83 18.60 13.91
C CYS A 56 38.62 18.72 14.85
N ASP A 57 38.72 19.40 15.98
CA ASP A 57 37.72 19.29 17.05
C ASP A 57 36.52 20.24 16.96
N SER A 58 36.41 21.14 15.98
CA SER A 58 35.35 22.18 16.07
C SER A 58 34.63 22.61 14.79
N GLY A 59 34.59 21.84 13.69
CA GLY A 59 33.85 22.35 12.53
C GLY A 59 33.38 21.45 11.40
N CYS A 60 33.84 20.20 11.24
CA CYS A 60 33.53 19.43 10.02
C CYS A 60 32.97 18.00 10.22
N CYS A 61 32.75 17.53 11.44
CA CYS A 61 32.30 16.15 11.67
C CYS A 61 30.83 16.05 12.07
N MET A 62 29.91 16.30 11.13
CA MET A 62 28.49 15.92 11.27
C MET A 62 28.13 14.64 10.48
N LEU A 63 29.11 13.96 9.87
CA LEU A 63 28.93 12.65 9.25
C LEU A 63 30.08 11.73 9.70
N ALA A 64 29.77 10.83 10.62
CA ALA A 64 30.72 9.92 11.24
C ALA A 64 31.17 8.81 10.29
N CYS A 65 32.46 8.77 9.96
CA CYS A 65 33.19 7.60 9.47
C CYS A 65 34.57 7.60 10.16
N ASP A 66 34.68 6.89 11.27
CA ASP A 66 35.96 6.72 11.98
C ASP A 66 36.61 5.42 11.51
N ASN A 67 37.44 5.52 10.47
CA ASN A 67 38.70 4.80 10.23
C ASN A 67 38.97 4.66 8.73
N CYS A 68 39.88 5.49 8.22
CA CYS A 68 40.54 5.24 6.94
C CYS A 68 41.75 4.33 7.20
N VAL A 69 41.80 3.18 6.51
CA VAL A 69 43.03 2.41 6.33
C VAL A 69 43.29 2.39 4.84
N ASP A 70 44.46 2.90 4.42
CA ASP A 70 44.93 2.94 3.03
C ASP A 70 43.97 3.60 2.02
N ASP A 71 43.53 4.83 2.32
CA ASP A 71 42.76 5.71 1.41
C ASP A 71 41.44 5.13 0.83
N GLN A 72 40.88 4.08 1.45
CA GLN A 72 39.54 3.58 1.14
C GLN A 72 38.66 3.48 2.41
N CYS A 73 37.39 3.87 2.30
CA CYS A 73 36.38 3.69 3.35
C CYS A 73 36.10 2.20 3.55
N ALA A 74 36.80 1.57 4.49
CA ALA A 74 36.59 0.18 4.86
C ALA A 74 35.49 0.06 5.92
N LEU A 75 34.34 -0.47 5.48
CA LEU A 75 33.40 -1.35 6.20
C LEU A 75 33.39 -1.32 7.75
N CYS A 76 32.20 -1.07 8.30
CA CYS A 76 31.80 -1.58 9.61
C CYS A 76 31.80 -3.13 9.59
N VAL A 77 32.93 -3.76 9.90
CA VAL A 77 33.08 -5.24 9.93
C VAL A 77 32.66 -5.86 11.27
N ALA A 78 32.38 -5.07 12.31
CA ALA A 78 31.95 -5.61 13.60
C ALA A 78 30.73 -4.85 14.15
N CYS A 79 29.51 -5.37 13.94
CA CYS A 79 28.37 -5.04 14.80
C CYS A 79 28.59 -5.74 16.14
N SER A 80 29.38 -5.14 17.04
CA SER A 80 29.36 -5.48 18.46
C SER A 80 28.79 -4.30 19.23
N ALA A 81 28.06 -4.56 20.32
CA ALA A 81 27.55 -3.52 21.22
C ALA A 81 28.66 -2.58 21.73
N GLU A 82 29.92 -3.04 21.74
CA GLU A 82 31.09 -2.22 22.09
C GLU A 82 31.52 -1.24 21.00
N ALA A 83 31.20 -1.49 19.72
CA ALA A 83 31.50 -0.57 18.62
C ALA A 83 30.60 0.68 18.62
N CYS A 84 29.39 0.58 19.19
CA CYS A 84 28.40 1.67 19.24
C CYS A 84 28.51 2.56 20.51
N ARG A 85 29.64 2.59 21.23
CA ARG A 85 29.82 3.41 22.48
C ARG A 85 29.53 4.91 22.28
N GLY A 86 28.27 5.30 22.44
CA GLY A 86 27.80 6.66 22.72
C GLY A 86 27.70 7.65 21.55
N ARG A 87 27.85 7.22 20.28
CA ARG A 87 27.86 8.12 19.11
C ARG A 87 26.64 8.03 18.19
N CYS A 88 25.77 7.04 18.40
CA CYS A 88 24.49 6.90 17.72
C CYS A 88 23.40 6.68 18.77
N ASP A 89 22.18 7.08 18.45
CA ASP A 89 21.00 6.65 19.21
C ASP A 89 20.99 5.10 19.27
N PRO A 90 20.91 4.49 20.47
CA PRO A 90 20.90 3.04 20.63
C PRO A 90 19.82 2.33 19.80
N GLU A 91 18.64 2.96 19.62
CA GLU A 91 17.54 2.39 18.84
C GLU A 91 17.88 2.37 17.34
N VAL A 92 18.50 3.45 16.83
CA VAL A 92 18.94 3.54 15.43
C VAL A 92 20.10 2.59 15.12
N CYS A 93 21.04 2.40 16.05
CA CYS A 93 22.13 1.42 15.88
C CYS A 93 21.57 -0.03 15.88
N THR A 94 20.60 -0.33 16.76
CA THR A 94 19.94 -1.64 16.83
C THR A 94 19.20 -1.96 15.53
N ALA A 95 18.31 -1.07 15.09
CA ALA A 95 17.55 -1.22 13.85
C ALA A 95 18.44 -1.40 12.61
N ARG A 96 19.58 -0.69 12.53
CA ARG A 96 20.54 -0.84 11.41
C ARG A 96 21.30 -2.16 11.44
N CYS A 97 21.70 -2.65 12.62
CA CYS A 97 22.35 -3.96 12.73
C CYS A 97 21.33 -5.09 12.43
N GLU A 98 20.06 -4.94 12.84
CA GLU A 98 19.00 -5.90 12.53
C GLU A 98 18.62 -5.90 11.05
N LEU A 99 18.44 -4.74 10.43
CA LEU A 99 18.23 -4.62 8.98
C LEU A 99 19.40 -5.24 8.20
N ARG A 100 20.64 -4.96 8.63
CA ARG A 100 21.81 -5.55 7.97
C ARG A 100 21.84 -7.06 8.15
N GLN A 101 21.55 -7.58 9.35
CA GLN A 101 21.42 -9.03 9.59
C GLN A 101 20.36 -9.64 8.67
N TRP A 102 19.18 -9.02 8.59
CA TRP A 102 18.08 -9.41 7.71
C TRP A 102 18.50 -9.43 6.23
N LEU A 103 19.22 -8.41 5.77
CA LEU A 103 19.78 -8.31 4.41
C LEU A 103 20.90 -9.34 4.16
N THR A 104 21.85 -9.55 5.09
CA THR A 104 22.88 -10.59 4.95
C THR A 104 22.28 -11.99 4.92
N CYS A 105 21.22 -12.26 5.71
CA CYS A 105 20.45 -13.49 5.65
C CYS A 105 19.83 -13.71 4.27
N SER A 106 19.30 -12.66 3.63
CA SER A 106 18.67 -12.74 2.30
C SER A 106 19.65 -13.05 1.15
N THR A 107 20.93 -12.74 1.34
CA THR A 107 22.00 -12.95 0.33
C THR A 107 22.73 -14.30 0.46
N GLY A 108 22.41 -15.11 1.48
CA GLY A 108 22.98 -16.45 1.66
C GLY A 108 24.45 -16.49 2.10
N ALA A 109 25.04 -15.35 2.50
CA ALA A 109 26.49 -15.23 2.64
C ALA A 109 27.05 -15.89 3.92
N THR A 110 26.42 -15.81 5.09
CA THR A 110 26.84 -16.52 6.32
C THR A 110 25.81 -16.33 7.43
N GLY A 111 25.08 -17.40 7.80
CA GLY A 111 24.05 -17.44 8.87
C GLY A 111 22.75 -16.73 8.46
N GLY A 112 21.74 -17.37 7.89
CA GLY A 112 21.09 -18.61 8.30
C GLY A 112 19.75 -18.22 8.93
N CYS A 113 18.64 -18.83 8.51
CA CYS A 113 17.27 -18.50 8.94
C CYS A 113 16.99 -18.60 10.45
N ALA A 114 18.03 -18.87 11.24
CA ALA A 114 18.08 -18.88 12.69
C ALA A 114 17.68 -17.56 13.34
N PHE A 115 17.76 -16.42 12.61
CA PHE A 115 17.24 -15.15 13.11
C PHE A 115 15.74 -15.20 13.44
N HIS A 116 14.99 -16.10 12.78
CA HIS A 116 13.56 -16.28 13.02
C HIS A 116 13.24 -17.43 13.97
N ASP A 117 14.25 -18.04 14.59
CA ASP A 117 14.04 -19.13 15.55
C ASP A 117 13.23 -18.60 16.75
N GLY A 118 12.18 -19.33 17.12
CA GLY A 118 11.23 -18.91 18.15
C GLY A 118 9.98 -18.18 17.63
N ASN A 119 9.90 -17.85 16.33
CA ASN A 119 8.65 -17.43 15.72
C ASN A 119 7.72 -18.66 15.55
N ALA A 120 6.75 -18.81 16.47
CA ALA A 120 5.86 -19.97 16.50
C ALA A 120 5.10 -20.20 15.18
N HIS A 121 4.75 -19.13 14.45
CA HIS A 121 4.07 -19.24 13.16
C HIS A 121 5.00 -19.73 12.05
N LEU A 122 6.26 -19.29 12.05
CA LEU A 122 7.26 -19.81 11.12
C LEU A 122 7.56 -21.29 11.40
N GLU A 123 7.74 -21.68 12.66
CA GLU A 123 8.00 -23.09 13.03
C GLU A 123 6.84 -24.02 12.65
N LEU A 124 5.61 -23.56 12.86
CA LEU A 124 4.42 -24.30 12.43
C LEU A 124 4.35 -24.41 10.89
N ALA A 125 4.67 -23.32 10.18
CA ALA A 125 4.76 -23.32 8.72
C ALA A 125 5.84 -24.28 8.19
N LYS A 126 7.02 -24.30 8.82
CA LYS A 126 8.10 -25.26 8.51
C LYS A 126 7.62 -26.70 8.69
N THR A 127 6.90 -27.00 9.78
CA THR A 127 6.35 -28.34 10.06
C THR A 127 5.36 -28.81 8.98
N TRP A 128 4.45 -27.94 8.55
CA TRP A 128 3.52 -28.26 7.46
C TRP A 128 4.24 -28.40 6.11
N LEU A 129 5.28 -27.61 5.89
CA LEU A 129 6.10 -27.69 4.68
C LEU A 129 6.90 -29.01 4.60
N GLU A 130 7.39 -29.52 5.74
CA GLU A 130 8.01 -30.86 5.82
C GLU A 130 7.02 -31.97 5.43
N SER A 131 5.76 -31.86 5.84
CA SER A 131 4.70 -32.76 5.38
C SER A 131 4.55 -32.72 3.85
N LEU A 132 4.49 -31.53 3.25
CA LEU A 132 4.42 -31.38 1.78
C LEU A 132 5.66 -31.96 1.07
N ARG A 133 6.85 -31.78 1.65
CA ARG A 133 8.10 -32.35 1.12
C ARG A 133 8.10 -33.87 1.16
N SER A 134 7.61 -34.46 2.26
CA SER A 134 7.44 -35.92 2.38
C SER A 134 6.47 -36.48 1.32
N GLN A 135 5.56 -35.65 0.82
CA GLN A 135 4.60 -35.99 -0.24
C GLN A 135 5.09 -35.60 -1.65
N GLY A 136 6.33 -35.15 -1.79
CA GLY A 136 6.99 -34.96 -3.09
C GLY A 136 7.18 -33.51 -3.56
N LEU A 137 6.95 -32.52 -2.70
CA LEU A 137 7.30 -31.12 -2.99
C LEU A 137 8.83 -30.95 -2.93
N ARG A 138 9.46 -30.61 -4.05
CA ARG A 138 10.93 -30.45 -4.11
C ARG A 138 11.36 -29.06 -3.64
N GLY A 139 12.63 -28.91 -3.25
CA GLY A 139 13.16 -27.66 -2.73
C GLY A 139 13.14 -26.51 -3.74
N ASP A 140 13.44 -26.81 -5.01
CA ASP A 140 13.38 -25.88 -6.15
C ASP A 140 11.95 -25.44 -6.49
N GLU A 141 10.95 -26.27 -6.23
CA GLU A 141 9.54 -25.97 -6.46
C GLU A 141 8.83 -25.36 -5.24
N CYS A 142 9.42 -25.51 -4.07
CA CYS A 142 8.87 -25.04 -2.80
C CYS A 142 8.58 -23.54 -2.83
N PHE A 143 9.57 -22.75 -3.26
CA PHE A 143 9.42 -21.30 -3.23
C PHE A 143 8.31 -20.84 -4.17
N HIS A 144 8.25 -21.44 -5.36
CA HIS A 144 7.17 -21.22 -6.30
C HIS A 144 5.83 -21.57 -5.63
N ALA A 145 5.64 -22.80 -5.14
CA ALA A 145 4.38 -23.22 -4.53
C ALA A 145 3.92 -22.32 -3.36
N LEU A 146 4.85 -21.84 -2.52
CA LEU A 146 4.53 -20.92 -1.42
C LEU A 146 4.21 -19.50 -1.89
N HIS A 147 4.91 -19.03 -2.90
CA HIS A 147 4.69 -17.71 -3.47
C HIS A 147 3.34 -17.63 -4.19
N THR A 148 2.88 -18.77 -4.70
CA THR A 148 1.78 -18.85 -5.65
C THR A 148 0.52 -19.48 -5.10
N GLY A 149 0.64 -20.23 -4.01
CA GLY A 149 -0.46 -21.02 -3.48
C GLY A 149 -0.82 -22.23 -4.36
N GLN A 150 -0.01 -22.57 -5.36
CA GLN A 150 -0.26 -23.69 -6.27
C GLN A 150 0.75 -24.81 -6.07
N LEU A 151 0.28 -26.06 -6.01
CA LEU A 151 1.14 -27.22 -5.96
C LEU A 151 1.61 -27.63 -7.36
N PRO A 152 2.80 -28.25 -7.50
CA PRO A 152 3.22 -28.86 -8.76
C PRO A 152 2.16 -29.82 -9.29
N ALA A 153 1.96 -29.90 -10.61
CA ALA A 153 0.92 -30.70 -11.25
C ALA A 153 0.86 -32.15 -10.74
N ARG A 154 2.00 -32.76 -10.43
CA ARG A 154 2.09 -34.12 -9.88
C ARG A 154 1.48 -34.30 -8.48
N MET A 155 1.35 -33.21 -7.72
CA MET A 155 0.78 -33.19 -6.38
C MET A 155 -0.69 -32.75 -6.37
N VAL A 156 -1.26 -32.30 -7.49
CA VAL A 156 -2.66 -31.85 -7.56
C VAL A 156 -3.65 -32.98 -7.23
N GLY A 157 -3.28 -34.24 -7.48
CA GLY A 157 -4.08 -35.41 -7.09
C GLY A 157 -4.06 -35.75 -5.59
N CYS A 158 -3.20 -35.10 -4.81
CA CYS A 158 -3.10 -35.31 -3.37
C CYS A 158 -4.17 -34.48 -2.63
N ARG A 159 -5.21 -35.17 -2.13
CA ARG A 159 -6.34 -34.52 -1.42
C ARG A 159 -5.92 -33.76 -0.16
N GLU A 160 -4.82 -34.16 0.46
CA GLU A 160 -4.33 -33.52 1.69
C GLU A 160 -3.37 -32.35 1.40
N CYS A 161 -2.73 -32.29 0.25
CA CYS A 161 -1.64 -31.35 0.02
C CYS A 161 -2.12 -29.89 -0.11
N ALA A 162 -3.24 -29.63 -0.80
CA ALA A 162 -3.73 -28.26 -0.98
C ALA A 162 -4.14 -27.58 0.36
N PRO A 163 -4.87 -28.24 1.27
CA PRO A 163 -5.11 -27.71 2.62
C PRO A 163 -3.83 -27.42 3.41
N TYR A 164 -2.80 -28.26 3.28
CA TYR A 164 -1.52 -28.02 3.95
C TYR A 164 -0.79 -26.81 3.37
N LEU A 165 -0.77 -26.65 2.04
CA LEU A 165 -0.16 -25.49 1.39
C LEU A 165 -0.82 -24.17 1.84
N ALA A 166 -2.15 -24.13 1.87
CA ALA A 166 -2.89 -22.96 2.36
C ALA A 166 -2.51 -22.60 3.82
N ARG A 167 -2.35 -23.60 4.69
CA ARG A 167 -1.90 -23.40 6.07
C ARG A 167 -0.47 -22.87 6.15
N VAL A 168 0.45 -23.37 5.31
CA VAL A 168 1.83 -22.86 5.25
C VAL A 168 1.83 -21.38 4.84
N VAL A 169 1.11 -21.02 3.77
CA VAL A 169 1.01 -19.62 3.30
C VAL A 169 0.43 -18.71 4.38
N GLN A 170 -0.62 -19.16 5.07
CA GLN A 170 -1.22 -18.42 6.18
C GLN A 170 -0.24 -18.24 7.35
N GLY A 171 0.47 -19.31 7.75
CA GLY A 171 1.48 -19.27 8.80
C GLY A 171 2.63 -18.30 8.49
N LEU A 172 3.14 -18.34 7.26
CA LEU A 172 4.22 -17.43 6.83
C LEU A 172 3.75 -15.97 6.75
N SER A 173 2.51 -15.73 6.33
CA SER A 173 1.92 -14.39 6.31
C SER A 173 1.76 -13.83 7.72
N ALA A 174 1.29 -14.65 8.67
CA ALA A 174 1.20 -14.27 10.08
C ALA A 174 2.59 -14.01 10.69
N ALA A 175 3.57 -14.86 10.38
CA ALA A 175 4.96 -14.68 10.82
C ALA A 175 5.57 -13.38 10.26
N ALA A 176 5.29 -13.05 8.99
CA ALA A 176 5.74 -11.82 8.35
C ALA A 176 5.13 -10.58 9.00
N GLN A 177 3.83 -10.59 9.26
CA GLN A 177 3.16 -9.50 9.96
C GLN A 177 3.68 -9.30 11.39
N LEU A 178 3.98 -10.38 12.10
CA LEU A 178 4.57 -10.32 13.44
C LEU A 178 6.00 -9.75 13.40
N ALA A 179 6.83 -10.19 12.45
CA ALA A 179 8.20 -9.71 12.29
C ALA A 179 8.26 -8.20 12.01
N VAL A 180 7.33 -7.68 11.21
CA VAL A 180 7.23 -6.24 10.93
C VAL A 180 6.63 -5.46 12.11
N ARG A 181 5.74 -6.07 12.89
CA ARG A 181 5.15 -5.41 14.07
C ARG A 181 6.06 -5.40 15.29
N SER A 182 6.97 -6.36 15.41
CA SER A 182 7.85 -6.47 16.58
C SER A 182 8.93 -5.40 16.63
N ASP A 183 9.28 -4.77 15.50
CA ASP A 183 10.26 -3.70 15.46
C ASP A 183 9.89 -2.61 14.43
N SER A 184 9.41 -1.47 14.92
CA SER A 184 9.04 -0.31 14.08
C SER A 184 10.26 0.41 13.46
N GLY A 185 11.48 0.05 13.84
CA GLY A 185 12.72 0.61 13.33
C GLY A 185 13.27 -0.12 12.10
N ILE A 186 12.78 -1.32 11.79
CA ILE A 186 13.22 -2.11 10.64
C ILE A 186 12.37 -1.73 9.41
N PRO A 187 12.94 -1.08 8.37
CA PRO A 187 12.23 -0.74 7.13
C PRO A 187 12.14 -1.97 6.22
N VAL A 188 11.45 -3.01 6.69
CA VAL A 188 11.17 -4.22 5.91
C VAL A 188 9.66 -4.34 5.82
N THR A 189 9.12 -4.39 4.60
CA THR A 189 7.67 -4.44 4.43
C THR A 189 7.14 -5.86 4.72
N PRO A 190 5.85 -6.03 5.08
CA PRO A 190 5.30 -7.37 5.34
C PRO A 190 5.49 -8.33 4.18
N LYS A 191 5.59 -7.81 2.95
CA LYS A 191 5.88 -8.60 1.75
C LYS A 191 7.35 -8.99 1.67
N GLU A 192 8.27 -8.10 1.95
CA GLU A 192 9.70 -8.42 2.01
C GLU A 192 9.98 -9.45 3.10
N ALA A 193 9.36 -9.27 4.28
CA ALA A 193 9.31 -10.26 5.35
C ALA A 193 8.75 -11.60 4.87
N LEU A 194 7.63 -11.61 4.16
CA LEU A 194 7.01 -12.84 3.64
C LEU A 194 7.92 -13.55 2.63
N ILE A 195 8.48 -12.83 1.66
CA ILE A 195 9.39 -13.41 0.64
C ILE A 195 10.62 -14.00 1.33
N HIS A 196 11.18 -13.30 2.31
CA HIS A 196 12.31 -13.78 3.10
C HIS A 196 11.94 -15.05 3.88
N LEU A 197 10.80 -15.06 4.56
CA LEU A 197 10.33 -16.20 5.34
C LEU A 197 10.01 -17.41 4.44
N GLN A 198 9.45 -17.19 3.24
CA GLN A 198 9.24 -18.22 2.22
C GLN A 198 10.57 -18.82 1.76
N ARG A 199 11.58 -17.98 1.46
CA ARG A 199 12.94 -18.46 1.13
C ARG A 199 13.54 -19.24 2.28
N CYS A 200 13.35 -18.77 3.50
CA CYS A 200 13.88 -19.43 4.69
C CYS A 200 13.23 -20.78 4.97
N ALA A 201 11.91 -20.88 4.83
CA ALA A 201 11.19 -22.14 4.94
C ALA A 201 11.63 -23.12 3.83
N CYS A 202 11.85 -22.64 2.61
CA CYS A 202 12.26 -23.48 1.48
C CYS A 202 13.76 -23.83 1.44
N ALA A 203 14.64 -23.01 2.02
CA ALA A 203 16.07 -23.28 2.10
C ALA A 203 16.46 -24.16 3.31
N ALA A 204 15.55 -24.36 4.27
CA ALA A 204 15.77 -25.29 5.37
C ALA A 204 16.15 -26.68 4.81
N PRO A 205 17.33 -27.23 5.17
CA PRO A 205 17.87 -28.41 4.53
C PRO A 205 16.92 -29.61 4.71
N ALA A 206 16.41 -30.15 3.61
CA ALA A 206 16.37 -31.60 3.51
C ALA A 206 17.83 -32.05 3.32
N LEU A 207 18.28 -33.05 4.06
CA LEU A 207 19.66 -33.55 4.01
C LEU A 207 20.19 -33.64 2.57
N GLU A 208 21.33 -32.97 2.38
CA GLU A 208 22.26 -32.88 1.24
C GLU A 208 22.09 -31.73 0.22
N PRO A 209 23.17 -30.92 0.00
CA PRO A 209 23.17 -29.78 -0.90
C PRO A 209 23.69 -30.13 -2.30
N ARG A 210 23.02 -29.62 -3.33
CA ARG A 210 23.66 -29.30 -4.61
C ARG A 210 23.41 -27.84 -4.93
N ALA A 211 24.50 -27.08 -4.93
CA ALA A 211 24.52 -25.71 -5.43
C ALA A 211 24.51 -25.75 -6.96
N GLU A 212 23.39 -25.37 -7.56
CA GLU A 212 23.34 -24.90 -8.94
C GLU A 212 22.90 -23.43 -8.93
N LYS A 213 23.68 -22.60 -9.63
CA LYS A 213 23.31 -21.22 -9.94
C LYS A 213 22.10 -21.29 -10.87
N PHE A 214 20.95 -20.81 -10.40
CA PHE A 214 19.78 -20.57 -11.24
C PHE A 214 19.50 -19.07 -11.29
N SER A 215 19.86 -18.47 -12.42
CA SER A 215 19.29 -17.23 -12.94
C SER A 215 18.05 -17.56 -13.76
N ASP A 216 17.08 -16.65 -13.73
CA ASP A 216 15.89 -16.58 -14.58
C ASP A 216 14.91 -17.77 -14.49
N HIS A 217 13.99 -17.74 -13.52
CA HIS A 217 12.59 -18.21 -13.62
C HIS A 217 11.85 -17.84 -12.32
N LEU A 218 11.35 -16.60 -12.27
CA LEU A 218 10.51 -16.07 -11.20
C LEU A 218 9.34 -15.36 -11.88
N LEU A 219 8.11 -15.56 -11.36
CA LEU A 219 6.88 -14.79 -11.62
C LEU A 219 5.74 -15.46 -12.44
N ASP A 220 5.45 -16.75 -12.28
CA ASP A 220 4.36 -17.38 -13.05
C ASP A 220 2.98 -17.49 -12.40
N ASP A 221 2.79 -17.38 -11.08
CA ASP A 221 1.42 -17.64 -10.53
C ASP A 221 0.81 -16.50 -9.71
N VAL A 222 1.08 -15.24 -10.11
CA VAL A 222 -0.05 -14.29 -10.18
C VAL A 222 -0.65 -14.41 -11.59
N ARG A 223 -0.90 -15.65 -12.02
CA ARG A 223 -1.74 -16.00 -13.17
C ARG A 223 -3.14 -16.17 -12.62
N ASP A 224 -3.93 -15.11 -12.75
CA ASP A 224 -5.26 -15.34 -13.31
C ASP A 224 -5.01 -16.07 -14.65
N GLY A 225 -5.55 -17.28 -14.78
CA GLY A 225 -5.24 -18.15 -15.92
C GLY A 225 -5.45 -17.42 -17.24
N ASP A 226 -4.39 -17.25 -18.04
CA ASP A 226 -4.39 -16.61 -19.36
C ASP A 226 -5.41 -15.47 -19.52
N VAL A 227 -5.51 -14.57 -18.52
CA VAL A 227 -6.27 -13.33 -18.72
C VAL A 227 -5.45 -12.50 -19.70
N GLU A 228 -6.09 -12.22 -20.84
CA GLU A 228 -5.56 -11.51 -21.99
C GLU A 228 -4.71 -10.29 -21.59
N ASP A 229 -3.76 -9.90 -22.44
CA ASP A 229 -2.75 -8.82 -22.30
C ASP A 229 -3.31 -7.39 -21.96
N THR A 230 -4.57 -7.30 -21.54
CA THR A 230 -5.42 -6.13 -21.59
C THR A 230 -5.96 -5.67 -20.23
N CYS A 231 -5.86 -6.47 -19.17
CA CYS A 231 -6.28 -6.09 -17.81
C CYS A 231 -5.17 -5.43 -16.98
N LEU A 232 -5.46 -4.32 -16.31
CA LEU A 232 -4.51 -3.60 -15.46
C LEU A 232 -5.17 -3.01 -14.22
N TRP A 233 -4.37 -2.88 -13.18
CA TRP A 233 -4.60 -1.98 -12.06
C TRP A 233 -4.11 -0.58 -12.40
N PHE A 234 -4.91 0.41 -12.08
CA PHE A 234 -4.62 1.83 -12.23
C PHE A 234 -4.71 2.52 -10.88
N GLY A 235 -3.76 3.43 -10.62
CA GLY A 235 -3.70 4.18 -9.39
C GLY A 235 -3.15 5.59 -9.59
N TRP A 236 -3.71 6.53 -8.86
CA TRP A 236 -3.20 7.88 -8.73
C TRP A 236 -2.81 8.11 -7.29
N LEU A 237 -1.56 8.47 -7.07
CA LEU A 237 -1.00 8.73 -5.76
C LEU A 237 -0.63 10.21 -5.70
N ARG A 238 -0.92 10.87 -4.59
CA ARG A 238 -0.67 12.30 -4.39
C ARG A 238 0.08 12.53 -3.10
N THR A 239 0.99 13.49 -3.08
CA THR A 239 1.65 13.86 -1.83
C THR A 239 0.72 14.60 -0.86
N VAL A 240 0.70 14.16 0.40
CA VAL A 240 -0.12 14.70 1.49
C VAL A 240 0.75 15.02 2.69
N SER A 241 0.57 16.18 3.32
CA SER A 241 1.37 16.56 4.49
C SER A 241 0.96 15.76 5.73
N GLY A 242 1.86 14.90 6.25
CA GLY A 242 1.77 14.39 7.63
C GLY A 242 0.70 13.32 7.91
N GLY A 243 0.24 12.58 6.90
CA GLY A 243 -0.68 11.45 7.07
C GLY A 243 0.03 10.13 7.37
N SER A 244 -0.63 9.26 8.16
CA SER A 244 -0.25 7.85 8.29
C SER A 244 -1.19 7.03 7.40
N GLY A 245 -0.67 6.59 6.25
CA GLY A 245 -1.39 5.75 5.32
C GLY A 245 -1.28 4.26 5.67
N ALA A 246 -2.23 3.47 5.22
CA ALA A 246 -2.14 2.01 5.19
C ALA A 246 -2.88 1.48 3.97
N TYR A 247 -2.54 0.29 3.52
CA TYR A 247 -3.36 -0.42 2.53
C TYR A 247 -3.84 -1.77 3.08
N THR A 248 -4.90 -2.29 2.48
CA THR A 248 -5.38 -3.66 2.68
C THR A 248 -5.49 -4.33 1.32
N ALA A 249 -5.06 -5.59 1.26
CA ALA A 249 -5.40 -6.52 0.19
C ALA A 249 -6.26 -7.64 0.79
N SER A 250 -7.34 -8.00 0.11
CA SER A 250 -8.27 -9.06 0.54
C SER A 250 -8.65 -9.92 -0.64
N SER A 251 -8.72 -11.24 -0.47
CA SER A 251 -9.11 -12.14 -1.56
C SER A 251 -10.61 -12.45 -1.57
N THR A 252 -11.36 -11.95 -0.58
CA THR A 252 -12.81 -12.15 -0.47
C THR A 252 -13.49 -10.92 0.13
N LEU A 253 -14.79 -10.77 -0.15
CA LEU A 253 -15.62 -9.73 0.47
C LEU A 253 -15.66 -9.86 2.00
N ALA A 254 -15.70 -11.09 2.55
CA ALA A 254 -15.71 -11.29 4.00
C ALA A 254 -14.43 -10.77 4.69
N GLN A 255 -13.27 -10.96 4.05
CA GLN A 255 -12.01 -10.39 4.54
C GLN A 255 -12.00 -8.87 4.44
N LEU A 256 -12.56 -8.31 3.36
CA LEU A 256 -12.71 -6.87 3.23
C LEU A 256 -13.59 -6.32 4.35
N VAL A 257 -14.76 -6.91 4.62
CA VAL A 257 -15.69 -6.47 5.69
C VAL A 257 -14.98 -6.47 7.04
N TRP A 258 -14.23 -7.52 7.36
CA TRP A 258 -13.42 -7.55 8.58
C TRP A 258 -12.40 -6.41 8.62
N ALA A 259 -11.77 -6.08 7.49
CA ALA A 259 -10.86 -4.94 7.40
C ALA A 259 -11.59 -3.59 7.56
N LEU A 260 -12.82 -3.44 7.03
CA LEU A 260 -13.63 -2.24 7.25
C LEU A 260 -13.86 -2.01 8.75
N GLU A 261 -14.27 -3.05 9.46
CA GLU A 261 -14.48 -3.03 10.91
C GLU A 261 -13.19 -2.72 11.69
N ASP A 262 -12.11 -3.48 11.45
CA ASP A 262 -10.84 -3.32 12.17
C ASP A 262 -10.21 -1.94 11.94
N ARG A 263 -10.24 -1.43 10.70
CA ARG A 263 -9.64 -0.14 10.36
C ARG A 263 -10.47 1.02 10.87
N SER A 264 -11.81 0.94 10.77
CA SER A 264 -12.71 1.91 11.40
C SER A 264 -12.43 2.04 12.89
N ALA A 265 -12.35 0.90 13.61
CA ALA A 265 -12.11 0.86 15.04
C ALA A 265 -10.76 1.50 15.46
N ARG A 266 -9.81 1.58 14.52
CA ARG A 266 -8.49 2.20 14.71
C ARG A 266 -8.42 3.64 14.25
N GLY A 267 -9.52 4.24 13.79
CA GLY A 267 -9.58 5.62 13.33
C GLY A 267 -9.00 5.84 11.93
N PHE A 268 -8.97 4.80 11.11
CA PHE A 268 -8.60 4.92 9.69
C PHE A 268 -9.86 5.13 8.83
N HIS A 269 -9.74 5.99 7.83
CA HIS A 269 -10.77 6.20 6.82
C HIS A 269 -10.34 5.58 5.50
N LEU A 270 -11.27 4.92 4.81
CA LEU A 270 -11.03 4.39 3.48
C LEU A 270 -11.19 5.50 2.44
N PHE A 271 -10.12 5.78 1.71
CA PHE A 271 -10.09 6.84 0.69
C PHE A 271 -10.31 6.31 -0.72
N SER A 272 -9.84 5.10 -1.00
CA SER A 272 -10.03 4.48 -2.29
C SER A 272 -10.14 2.97 -2.15
N LEU A 273 -11.06 2.38 -2.90
CA LEU A 273 -11.33 0.95 -2.93
C LEU A 273 -11.55 0.51 -4.37
N ALA A 274 -10.95 -0.61 -4.75
CA ALA A 274 -11.18 -1.23 -6.04
C ALA A 274 -11.16 -2.75 -5.91
N GLU A 275 -11.93 -3.42 -6.75
CA GLU A 275 -11.98 -4.87 -6.87
C GLU A 275 -11.45 -5.27 -8.26
N SER A 276 -10.62 -6.31 -8.30
CA SER A 276 -10.36 -7.01 -9.55
C SER A 276 -11.49 -7.99 -9.81
N GLY A 277 -11.91 -8.17 -11.06
CA GLY A 277 -13.01 -9.05 -11.44
C GLY A 277 -12.87 -10.55 -11.04
N SER A 278 -11.77 -10.95 -10.41
CA SER A 278 -11.56 -12.25 -9.76
C SER A 278 -11.97 -12.31 -8.27
N GLY A 279 -12.48 -11.22 -7.68
CA GLY A 279 -12.90 -11.17 -6.27
C GLY A 279 -11.88 -10.56 -5.30
N ALA A 280 -10.69 -10.18 -5.77
CA ALA A 280 -9.67 -9.56 -4.92
C ALA A 280 -9.86 -8.04 -4.79
N TRP A 281 -9.79 -7.55 -3.55
CA TRP A 281 -10.01 -6.16 -3.19
C TRP A 281 -8.72 -5.49 -2.74
N LEU A 282 -8.52 -4.25 -3.18
CA LEU A 282 -7.47 -3.36 -2.73
C LEU A 282 -8.08 -2.07 -2.17
N GLY A 283 -7.74 -1.76 -0.92
CA GLY A 283 -8.22 -0.57 -0.22
C GLY A 283 -7.06 0.27 0.30
N TRP A 284 -7.16 1.59 0.16
CA TRP A 284 -6.23 2.56 0.72
C TRP A 284 -6.87 3.34 1.86
N TRP A 285 -6.16 3.39 2.98
CA TRP A 285 -6.60 3.93 4.26
C TRP A 285 -5.71 5.08 4.68
N GLU A 286 -6.27 6.06 5.34
CA GLU A 286 -5.51 7.12 6.01
C GLU A 286 -5.99 7.29 7.44
N ALA A 287 -5.04 7.49 8.36
CA ALA A 287 -5.34 7.90 9.71
C ALA A 287 -5.84 9.36 9.68
N VAL A 288 -7.04 9.60 10.21
CA VAL A 288 -7.57 10.95 10.29
C VAL A 288 -7.12 11.59 11.60
N GLY A 289 -6.13 12.47 11.50
CA GLY A 289 -5.62 13.25 12.63
C GLY A 289 -6.59 14.39 12.98
N GLY A 290 -7.30 14.27 14.10
CA GLY A 290 -8.07 15.36 14.70
C GLY A 290 -9.58 15.09 14.73
N GLY A 291 -10.10 14.80 15.94
CA GLY A 291 -11.53 14.63 16.20
C GLY A 291 -12.12 13.35 15.61
N ALA A 292 -13.06 12.73 16.33
CA ALA A 292 -13.78 11.56 15.84
C ALA A 292 -14.78 11.98 14.75
N SER A 293 -14.33 12.14 13.51
CA SER A 293 -15.27 12.10 12.38
C SER A 293 -15.84 10.69 12.35
N GLN A 294 -17.17 10.59 12.45
CA GLN A 294 -17.83 9.29 12.42
C GLN A 294 -17.71 8.71 11.00
N SER A 295 -17.30 7.46 10.91
CA SER A 295 -17.32 6.71 9.67
C SER A 295 -18.44 5.69 9.69
N ALA A 296 -19.02 5.42 8.53
CA ALA A 296 -19.94 4.32 8.30
C ALA A 296 -19.53 3.57 7.03
N TRP A 297 -20.02 2.34 6.86
CA TRP A 297 -19.88 1.61 5.62
C TRP A 297 -21.18 0.88 5.27
N ILE A 298 -21.41 0.72 3.97
CA ILE A 298 -22.54 0.02 3.39
C ILE A 298 -21.99 -1.16 2.59
N VAL A 299 -22.59 -2.33 2.74
CA VAL A 299 -22.30 -3.51 1.92
C VAL A 299 -23.63 -4.14 1.53
N GLU A 300 -23.98 -4.08 0.25
CA GLU A 300 -25.27 -4.56 -0.26
C GLU A 300 -25.09 -5.27 -1.59
N GLU A 301 -25.72 -6.45 -1.74
CA GLU A 301 -25.73 -7.19 -3.01
C GLU A 301 -26.71 -6.56 -4.01
N ASP A 302 -27.84 -6.05 -3.50
CA ASP A 302 -28.89 -5.46 -4.32
C ASP A 302 -28.63 -3.97 -4.57
N ALA A 303 -28.76 -3.56 -5.84
CA ALA A 303 -28.47 -2.19 -6.26
C ALA A 303 -29.52 -1.18 -5.78
N GLU A 304 -30.77 -1.59 -5.56
CA GLU A 304 -31.82 -0.71 -5.04
C GLU A 304 -31.63 -0.50 -3.53
N ALA A 305 -31.38 -1.56 -2.78
CA ALA A 305 -31.04 -1.50 -1.36
C ALA A 305 -29.79 -0.65 -1.10
N PHE A 306 -28.76 -0.79 -1.95
CA PHE A 306 -27.57 0.04 -1.90
C PHE A 306 -27.88 1.53 -2.08
N VAL A 307 -28.71 1.86 -3.07
CA VAL A 307 -29.14 3.24 -3.36
C VAL A 307 -29.98 3.82 -2.21
N GLU A 308 -30.90 3.04 -1.64
CA GLU A 308 -31.68 3.45 -0.48
C GLU A 308 -30.78 3.74 0.74
N ALA A 309 -29.78 2.88 0.98
CA ALA A 309 -28.82 3.07 2.06
C ALA A 309 -27.94 4.32 1.85
N LEU A 310 -27.53 4.60 0.61
CA LEU A 310 -26.81 5.83 0.25
C LEU A 310 -27.65 7.08 0.53
N GLU A 311 -28.92 7.08 0.16
CA GLU A 311 -29.82 8.22 0.40
C GLU A 311 -30.10 8.43 1.89
N ALA A 312 -30.32 7.35 2.64
CA ALA A 312 -30.48 7.41 4.09
C ALA A 312 -29.22 7.99 4.77
N SER A 313 -28.04 7.53 4.39
CA SER A 313 -26.78 8.04 4.96
C SER A 313 -26.54 9.51 4.59
N ARG A 314 -26.85 9.91 3.36
CA ARG A 314 -26.77 11.31 2.92
C ARG A 314 -27.69 12.20 3.76
N ALA A 315 -28.91 11.76 4.04
CA ALA A 315 -29.85 12.50 4.88
C ALA A 315 -29.36 12.67 6.32
N GLU A 316 -28.50 11.76 6.81
CA GLU A 316 -27.82 11.84 8.10
C GLU A 316 -26.55 12.70 8.08
N GLY A 317 -26.19 13.30 6.94
CA GLY A 317 -25.00 14.17 6.80
C GLY A 317 -23.72 13.42 6.46
N PHE A 318 -23.81 12.16 6.02
CA PHE A 318 -22.66 11.41 5.53
C PHE A 318 -22.37 11.71 4.06
N VAL A 319 -21.08 11.62 3.71
CA VAL A 319 -20.55 11.73 2.35
C VAL A 319 -19.76 10.47 2.04
N ALA A 320 -20.03 9.83 0.90
CA ALA A 320 -19.26 8.70 0.45
C ALA A 320 -17.87 9.15 -0.02
N THR A 321 -16.80 8.63 0.59
CA THR A 321 -15.42 8.89 0.15
C THR A 321 -15.01 7.94 -0.97
N THR A 322 -15.49 6.70 -0.91
CA THR A 322 -15.28 5.69 -1.95
C THR A 322 -16.52 4.82 -2.08
N ILE A 323 -16.81 4.43 -3.32
CA ILE A 323 -17.79 3.44 -3.72
C ILE A 323 -17.08 2.48 -4.67
N ALA A 324 -17.30 1.19 -4.51
CA ALA A 324 -16.83 0.16 -5.42
C ALA A 324 -17.88 -0.93 -5.54
N HIS A 325 -17.85 -1.67 -6.63
CA HIS A 325 -18.65 -2.87 -6.80
C HIS A 325 -17.74 -3.99 -7.29
N GLY A 326 -17.94 -5.19 -6.75
CA GLY A 326 -17.11 -6.35 -7.01
C GLY A 326 -17.59 -7.55 -6.20
N ALA A 327 -17.18 -8.76 -6.54
CA ALA A 327 -17.57 -9.99 -5.84
C ALA A 327 -19.09 -10.10 -5.53
N GLY A 328 -19.96 -9.54 -6.38
CA GLY A 328 -21.41 -9.56 -6.22
C GLY A 328 -22.01 -8.54 -5.25
N ALA A 329 -21.23 -7.59 -4.72
CA ALA A 329 -21.71 -6.58 -3.79
C ALA A 329 -21.21 -5.17 -4.11
N TRP A 330 -22.05 -4.19 -3.80
CA TRP A 330 -21.69 -2.79 -3.67
C TRP A 330 -21.11 -2.54 -2.28
N VAL A 331 -20.03 -1.77 -2.24
CA VAL A 331 -19.37 -1.35 -1.01
C VAL A 331 -19.18 0.16 -1.04
N ALA A 332 -19.62 0.85 0.00
CA ALA A 332 -19.35 2.27 0.20
C ALA A 332 -18.71 2.51 1.57
N TRP A 333 -17.74 3.41 1.61
CA TRP A 333 -17.26 4.01 2.85
C TRP A 333 -17.73 5.46 2.91
N LEU A 334 -18.24 5.85 4.07
CA LEU A 334 -18.82 7.16 4.28
C LEU A 334 -18.23 7.82 5.52
N ILE A 335 -18.14 9.15 5.47
CA ILE A 335 -17.67 9.98 6.56
C ILE A 335 -18.73 11.04 6.87
N GLU A 336 -18.91 11.34 8.16
CA GLU A 336 -19.76 12.44 8.60
C GLU A 336 -19.11 13.77 8.20
N ALA A 337 -19.80 14.56 7.37
CA ALA A 337 -19.35 15.85 6.86
C ALA A 337 -20.56 16.78 6.65
N PRO A 338 -21.25 17.19 7.73
CA PRO A 338 -22.51 17.93 7.66
C PRO A 338 -22.39 19.32 7.02
N GLU A 339 -21.18 19.86 6.97
CA GLU A 339 -20.85 21.13 6.31
C GLU A 339 -20.73 21.03 4.78
N LEU A 340 -20.60 19.82 4.23
CA LEU A 340 -20.49 19.60 2.80
C LEU A 340 -21.85 19.35 2.18
N SER A 341 -22.18 20.12 1.14
CA SER A 341 -23.29 19.76 0.26
C SER A 341 -22.86 18.58 -0.60
N SER A 342 -23.69 17.55 -0.65
CA SER A 342 -23.43 16.36 -1.47
C SER A 342 -24.69 15.85 -2.16
N ARG A 343 -24.47 15.19 -3.30
CA ARG A 343 -25.50 14.45 -4.05
C ARG A 343 -24.85 13.23 -4.68
N TRP A 344 -25.64 12.19 -4.90
CA TRP A 344 -25.22 11.06 -5.70
C TRP A 344 -26.13 10.94 -6.92
N VAL A 345 -25.66 10.22 -7.93
CA VAL A 345 -26.43 9.87 -9.13
C VAL A 345 -26.24 8.41 -9.48
N SER A 346 -27.28 7.84 -10.08
CA SER A 346 -27.22 6.56 -10.77
C SER A 346 -27.46 6.82 -12.26
N ALA A 347 -26.54 6.38 -13.10
CA ALA A 347 -26.66 6.44 -14.56
C ALA A 347 -26.73 5.00 -15.11
N GLY A 348 -27.68 4.74 -16.00
CA GLY A 348 -27.85 3.43 -16.64
C GLY A 348 -26.97 3.21 -17.87
N SER A 349 -26.20 4.23 -18.26
CA SER A 349 -25.25 4.13 -19.37
C SER A 349 -24.10 5.13 -19.23
N VAL A 350 -23.02 4.89 -19.97
CA VAL A 350 -21.88 5.84 -20.04
C VAL A 350 -22.28 7.20 -20.65
N ALA A 351 -23.28 7.23 -21.53
CA ALA A 351 -23.75 8.46 -22.14
C ALA A 351 -24.52 9.34 -21.13
N GLU A 352 -25.35 8.71 -20.29
CA GLU A 352 -26.01 9.39 -19.16
C GLU A 352 -24.98 9.88 -18.15
N LEU A 353 -23.99 9.04 -17.81
CA LEU A 353 -22.89 9.43 -16.93
C LEU A 353 -22.12 10.63 -17.49
N LEU A 354 -21.80 10.65 -18.79
CA LEU A 354 -21.15 11.79 -19.44
C LEU A 354 -21.97 13.08 -19.29
N GLY A 355 -23.30 13.00 -19.41
CA GLY A 355 -24.19 14.12 -19.14
C GLY A 355 -24.06 14.64 -17.70
N GLU A 356 -24.06 13.75 -16.72
CA GLU A 356 -23.89 14.09 -15.31
C GLU A 356 -22.51 14.69 -15.00
N LEU A 357 -21.44 14.13 -15.56
CA LEU A 357 -20.07 14.64 -15.40
C LEU A 357 -19.91 16.06 -15.97
N ARG A 358 -20.50 16.33 -17.15
CA ARG A 358 -20.53 17.68 -17.74
C ARG A 358 -21.28 18.65 -16.84
N ALA A 359 -22.48 18.28 -16.44
CA ALA A 359 -23.32 19.13 -15.62
C ALA A 359 -22.68 19.42 -14.25
N ALA A 360 -21.98 18.43 -13.67
CA ALA A 360 -21.21 18.60 -12.45
C ALA A 360 -20.04 19.59 -12.63
N ALA A 361 -19.28 19.45 -13.72
CA ALA A 361 -18.20 20.38 -14.05
C ALA A 361 -18.72 21.82 -14.22
N ASP A 362 -19.84 21.99 -14.91
CA ASP A 362 -20.48 23.30 -15.12
C ASP A 362 -20.98 23.93 -13.81
N ARG A 363 -21.40 23.09 -12.84
CA ARG A 363 -21.80 23.52 -11.49
C ARG A 363 -20.63 23.75 -10.53
N GLY A 364 -19.39 23.44 -10.94
CA GLY A 364 -18.23 23.49 -10.05
C GLY A 364 -18.26 22.42 -8.95
N GLU A 365 -18.97 21.32 -9.18
CA GLU A 365 -18.98 20.16 -8.28
C GLU A 365 -17.70 19.33 -8.43
N ARG A 366 -17.38 18.59 -7.38
CA ARG A 366 -16.25 17.66 -7.32
C ARG A 366 -16.76 16.24 -7.34
N LEU A 367 -16.20 15.39 -8.21
CA LEU A 367 -16.50 13.96 -8.17
C LEU A 367 -15.64 13.31 -7.09
N GLN A 368 -16.29 12.85 -6.03
CA GLN A 368 -15.64 12.24 -4.88
C GLN A 368 -15.34 10.76 -5.12
N THR A 369 -16.26 10.05 -5.76
CA THR A 369 -16.09 8.64 -6.10
C THR A 369 -17.04 8.23 -7.21
N LEU A 370 -16.66 7.19 -7.96
CA LEU A 370 -17.42 6.60 -9.04
C LEU A 370 -17.22 5.08 -9.01
N ALA A 371 -18.27 4.33 -9.31
CA ALA A 371 -18.19 2.90 -9.53
C ALA A 371 -19.14 2.46 -10.63
N HIS A 372 -18.82 1.32 -11.25
CA HIS A 372 -19.69 0.61 -12.17
C HIS A 372 -20.04 -0.74 -11.57
N GLY A 373 -21.30 -1.15 -11.73
CA GLY A 373 -21.79 -2.43 -11.23
C GLY A 373 -22.78 -3.09 -12.19
N PRO A 374 -23.63 -4.00 -11.69
CA PRO A 374 -24.42 -4.87 -12.53
C PRO A 374 -25.42 -4.08 -13.38
N GLN A 375 -25.82 -4.69 -14.50
CA GLN A 375 -26.81 -4.13 -15.43
C GLN A 375 -26.38 -2.79 -16.08
N GLY A 376 -25.07 -2.53 -16.16
CA GLY A 376 -24.54 -1.32 -16.79
C GLY A 376 -24.65 -0.06 -15.92
N ARG A 377 -24.93 -0.23 -14.62
CA ARG A 377 -25.23 0.89 -13.72
C ARG A 377 -23.95 1.54 -13.18
N TRP A 378 -23.86 2.85 -13.36
CA TRP A 378 -22.84 3.71 -12.78
C TRP A 378 -23.40 4.44 -11.57
N VAL A 379 -22.64 4.47 -10.48
CA VAL A 379 -22.97 5.25 -9.28
C VAL A 379 -21.86 6.26 -9.03
N ALA A 380 -22.21 7.54 -9.00
CA ALA A 380 -21.25 8.64 -8.83
C ALA A 380 -21.68 9.52 -7.65
N TRP A 381 -20.72 9.96 -6.84
CA TRP A 381 -20.98 10.84 -5.70
C TRP A 381 -20.26 12.16 -5.86
N PHE A 382 -21.00 13.26 -5.79
CA PHE A 382 -20.51 14.61 -5.96
C PHE A 382 -20.58 15.40 -4.66
N THR A 383 -19.61 16.29 -4.47
CA THR A 383 -19.60 17.25 -3.37
C THR A 383 -19.42 18.67 -3.89
N THR A 384 -19.89 19.64 -3.12
CA THR A 384 -19.69 21.07 -3.39
C THR A 384 -18.98 21.69 -2.19
N ARG A 385 -17.84 22.34 -2.41
CA ARG A 385 -17.21 23.18 -1.38
C ARG A 385 -17.85 24.58 -1.39
N THR A 386 -17.83 25.25 -0.26
CA THR A 386 -18.06 26.70 -0.20
C THR A 386 -17.09 27.40 -1.16
N MET A 387 -17.58 28.41 -1.88
CA MET A 387 -17.10 28.94 -3.17
C MET A 387 -15.64 29.43 -3.31
N GLU A 388 -14.74 29.24 -2.34
CA GLU A 388 -13.41 29.86 -2.36
C GLU A 388 -12.32 29.05 -3.10
N ASP A 389 -12.50 27.74 -3.31
CA ASP A 389 -11.53 26.91 -4.03
C ASP A 389 -12.21 26.06 -5.12
N VAL A 390 -12.76 26.70 -6.15
CA VAL A 390 -13.14 25.98 -7.38
C VAL A 390 -11.85 25.66 -8.15
N GLY A 391 -11.24 24.53 -7.82
CA GLY A 391 -10.19 23.93 -8.65
C GLY A 391 -10.71 23.66 -10.06
N LYS A 392 -9.84 23.72 -11.06
CA LYS A 392 -10.23 23.30 -12.42
C LYS A 392 -10.41 21.79 -12.41
N SER A 393 -11.61 21.32 -12.72
CA SER A 393 -11.89 19.90 -12.89
C SER A 393 -11.89 19.51 -14.37
N THR A 394 -11.46 18.30 -14.67
CA THR A 394 -11.59 17.69 -16.00
C THR A 394 -11.81 16.19 -15.84
N TYR A 395 -12.24 15.53 -16.90
CA TYR A 395 -12.43 14.07 -16.87
C TYR A 395 -12.06 13.46 -18.22
N ILE A 396 -11.89 12.13 -18.21
CA ILE A 396 -11.76 11.31 -19.40
C ILE A 396 -12.79 10.18 -19.34
N ILE A 397 -13.37 9.88 -20.50
CA ILE A 397 -14.12 8.65 -20.77
C ILE A 397 -13.47 8.05 -22.00
N THR A 398 -12.93 6.84 -21.90
CA THR A 398 -12.28 6.19 -23.04
C THR A 398 -12.36 4.66 -22.96
N PRO A 399 -12.66 3.98 -24.08
CA PRO A 399 -12.51 2.53 -24.19
C PRO A 399 -11.08 2.12 -24.56
N LEU A 400 -10.14 3.07 -24.70
CA LEU A 400 -8.78 2.80 -25.15
C LEU A 400 -7.78 3.00 -24.02
N LYS A 401 -7.05 1.93 -23.69
CA LYS A 401 -5.97 1.93 -22.70
C LYS A 401 -4.96 3.06 -22.95
N ARG A 402 -4.52 3.19 -24.20
CA ARG A 402 -3.50 4.17 -24.61
C ARG A 402 -3.94 5.61 -24.31
N ASP A 403 -5.22 5.91 -24.52
CA ASP A 403 -5.77 7.23 -24.27
C ASP A 403 -5.79 7.52 -22.78
N LEU A 404 -6.20 6.55 -21.96
CA LEU A 404 -6.17 6.67 -20.50
C LEU A 404 -4.75 6.95 -19.99
N GLU A 405 -3.77 6.15 -20.39
CA GLU A 405 -2.39 6.30 -19.94
C GLU A 405 -1.80 7.64 -20.39
N THR A 406 -2.03 8.03 -21.64
CA THR A 406 -1.53 9.30 -22.20
C THR A 406 -2.17 10.49 -21.52
N PHE A 407 -3.49 10.44 -21.31
CA PHE A 407 -4.23 11.48 -20.62
C PHE A 407 -3.76 11.60 -19.16
N SER A 408 -3.67 10.48 -18.44
CA SER A 408 -3.28 10.46 -17.03
C SER A 408 -1.88 11.01 -16.79
N LYS A 409 -0.91 10.62 -17.62
CA LYS A 409 0.46 11.18 -17.57
C LYS A 409 0.45 12.68 -17.81
N ARG A 410 -0.23 13.14 -18.86
CA ARG A 410 -0.36 14.57 -19.16
C ARG A 410 -1.03 15.34 -18.02
N MET A 411 -2.07 14.79 -17.39
CA MET A 411 -2.73 15.43 -16.26
C MET A 411 -1.78 15.57 -15.07
N VAL A 412 -1.06 14.50 -14.72
CA VAL A 412 -0.04 14.52 -13.67
C VAL A 412 1.04 15.56 -13.96
N ASP A 413 1.58 15.60 -15.19
CA ASP A 413 2.60 16.57 -15.61
C ASP A 413 2.10 18.03 -15.52
N GLN A 414 0.79 18.24 -15.63
CA GLN A 414 0.14 19.54 -15.51
C GLN A 414 -0.26 19.90 -14.07
N GLY A 415 0.11 19.07 -13.09
CA GLY A 415 -0.27 19.27 -11.69
C GLY A 415 -1.75 18.99 -11.45
N TYR A 416 -2.27 17.91 -12.01
CA TYR A 416 -3.59 17.37 -11.67
C TYR A 416 -3.47 15.98 -11.06
N TYR A 417 -4.48 15.58 -10.30
CA TYR A 417 -4.59 14.25 -9.72
C TYR A 417 -6.01 13.70 -9.90
N ALA A 418 -6.16 12.38 -9.96
CA ALA A 418 -7.49 11.79 -10.06
C ALA A 418 -8.13 11.67 -8.68
N THR A 419 -9.38 12.12 -8.53
CA THR A 419 -10.16 11.93 -7.29
C THR A 419 -11.09 10.73 -7.35
N ALA A 420 -11.44 10.29 -8.55
CA ALA A 420 -12.32 9.16 -8.77
C ALA A 420 -11.95 8.48 -10.08
N ALA A 421 -11.96 7.15 -10.08
CA ALA A 421 -11.74 6.35 -11.26
C ALA A 421 -12.55 5.06 -11.18
N ALA A 422 -13.08 4.61 -12.31
CA ALA A 422 -13.77 3.33 -12.42
C ALA A 422 -13.65 2.80 -13.85
N PHE A 423 -13.77 1.47 -13.97
CA PHE A 423 -13.89 0.79 -15.24
C PHE A 423 -15.21 0.03 -15.28
N GLY A 424 -15.90 0.10 -16.42
CA GLY A 424 -17.21 -0.50 -16.57
C GLY A 424 -17.66 -0.50 -18.02
N ASP A 425 -18.36 -1.54 -18.46
CA ASP A 425 -18.85 -1.70 -19.84
C ASP A 425 -17.76 -1.42 -20.89
N GLY A 426 -16.56 -1.98 -20.68
CA GLY A 426 -15.42 -1.80 -21.59
C GLY A 426 -14.84 -0.38 -21.63
N THR A 427 -15.30 0.51 -20.75
CA THR A 427 -14.95 1.93 -20.75
C THR A 427 -14.36 2.37 -19.43
N PHE A 428 -13.22 3.06 -19.50
CA PHE A 428 -12.60 3.69 -18.35
C PHE A 428 -13.11 5.12 -18.18
N VAL A 429 -13.40 5.49 -16.93
CA VAL A 429 -13.80 6.84 -16.55
C VAL A 429 -12.91 7.30 -15.40
N ALA A 430 -12.31 8.49 -15.52
CA ALA A 430 -11.61 9.15 -14.43
C ALA A 430 -11.88 10.64 -14.38
N TRP A 431 -11.95 11.17 -13.17
CA TRP A 431 -12.10 12.58 -12.87
C TRP A 431 -10.84 13.12 -12.21
N PHE A 432 -10.41 14.28 -12.66
CA PHE A 432 -9.17 14.93 -12.28
C PHE A 432 -9.43 16.34 -11.79
N GLU A 433 -8.64 16.74 -10.81
CA GLU A 433 -8.68 18.07 -10.22
C GLU A 433 -7.29 18.67 -10.16
N SER A 434 -7.22 20.00 -10.30
CA SER A 434 -5.96 20.73 -10.14
C SER A 434 -5.41 20.55 -8.74
N ASP A 435 -4.13 20.21 -8.66
CA ASP A 435 -3.42 20.03 -7.41
C ASP A 435 -3.17 21.37 -6.71
N SER A 436 -2.96 21.32 -5.40
CA SER A 436 -2.53 22.47 -4.62
C SER A 436 -1.05 22.76 -4.90
N PRO A 437 -0.62 24.04 -4.93
CA PRO A 437 0.79 24.38 -5.14
C PRO A 437 1.71 23.63 -4.16
N GLY A 438 2.70 22.90 -4.69
CA GLY A 438 3.67 22.15 -3.90
C GLY A 438 3.31 20.68 -3.61
N SER A 439 2.13 20.21 -4.02
CA SER A 439 1.82 18.79 -4.06
C SER A 439 2.25 18.19 -5.41
N THR A 440 2.59 16.91 -5.39
CA THR A 440 3.05 16.13 -6.54
C THR A 440 2.21 14.89 -6.64
N SER A 441 1.83 14.53 -7.85
CA SER A 441 1.04 13.33 -8.12
C SER A 441 1.83 12.37 -9.01
N ILE A 442 1.53 11.08 -8.93
CA ILE A 442 2.05 10.04 -9.81
C ILE A 442 0.92 9.14 -10.28
N PHE A 443 1.13 8.58 -11.46
CA PHE A 443 0.24 7.60 -12.06
C PHE A 443 0.95 6.25 -12.12
N ALA A 444 0.30 5.21 -11.62
CA ALA A 444 0.77 3.82 -11.69
C ALA A 444 -0.24 3.00 -12.51
N ALA A 445 0.29 2.18 -13.42
CA ALA A 445 -0.48 1.22 -14.20
C ALA A 445 0.27 -0.09 -14.24
N GLU A 446 -0.28 -1.12 -13.63
CA GLU A 446 0.41 -2.39 -13.42
C GLU A 446 -0.49 -3.56 -13.80
N ARG A 447 0.03 -4.52 -14.55
CA ARG A 447 -0.74 -5.70 -14.97
C ARG A 447 -1.05 -6.60 -13.80
N ARG A 448 -0.05 -6.83 -12.95
CA ARG A 448 -0.15 -7.72 -11.80
C ARG A 448 -0.54 -6.91 -10.58
N GLY A 449 -1.57 -7.36 -9.85
CA GLY A 449 -1.95 -6.75 -8.58
C GLY A 449 -0.78 -6.71 -7.59
N LEU A 450 0.13 -7.68 -7.67
CA LEU A 450 1.34 -7.72 -6.84
C LEU A 450 2.33 -6.58 -7.12
N ASP A 451 2.48 -6.19 -8.39
CA ASP A 451 3.36 -5.09 -8.81
C ASP A 451 2.70 -3.75 -8.45
N PHE A 452 1.38 -3.66 -8.62
CA PHE A 452 0.59 -2.52 -8.15
C PHE A 452 0.73 -2.32 -6.64
N LEU A 453 0.63 -3.39 -5.84
CA LEU A 453 0.85 -3.35 -4.40
C LEU A 453 2.26 -2.86 -4.04
N LEU A 454 3.31 -3.22 -4.79
CA LEU A 454 4.66 -2.68 -4.56
C LEU A 454 4.73 -1.18 -4.84
N SER A 455 4.00 -0.71 -5.84
CA SER A 455 3.91 0.71 -6.14
C SER A 455 3.20 1.47 -5.01
N LEU A 456 2.16 0.89 -4.41
CA LEU A 456 1.49 1.43 -3.21
C LEU A 456 2.40 1.42 -1.97
N ASP A 457 3.11 0.31 -1.74
CA ASP A 457 4.04 0.12 -0.61
C ASP A 457 5.19 1.13 -0.66
N ARG A 458 5.84 1.28 -1.82
CA ARG A 458 6.87 2.31 -2.05
C ARG A 458 6.34 3.72 -1.87
N ALA A 459 5.05 3.96 -2.13
CA ALA A 459 4.44 5.26 -1.90
C ALA A 459 4.26 5.52 -0.40
N LEU A 460 3.81 4.52 0.37
CA LEU A 460 3.75 4.59 1.84
C LEU A 460 5.13 4.88 2.45
N ASP A 461 6.16 4.13 2.06
CA ASP A 461 7.51 4.24 2.62
C ASP A 461 8.16 5.60 2.42
N ARG A 462 7.80 6.31 1.35
CA ARG A 462 8.32 7.65 1.09
C ARG A 462 7.78 8.69 2.08
N GLY A 463 6.80 8.30 2.91
CA GLY A 463 6.03 9.19 3.76
C GLY A 463 5.28 10.20 2.92
N SER A 464 4.09 10.63 3.36
CA SER A 464 3.40 11.73 2.68
C SER A 464 2.84 11.39 1.29
N TRP A 465 2.46 10.15 0.96
CA TRP A 465 1.67 9.85 -0.24
C TRP A 465 0.34 9.20 0.12
N MET A 466 -0.70 9.46 -0.67
CA MET A 466 -2.05 8.90 -0.52
C MET A 466 -2.56 8.43 -1.89
N ALA A 467 -3.17 7.24 -1.96
CA ALA A 467 -3.90 6.83 -3.17
C ALA A 467 -5.24 7.55 -3.23
N THR A 468 -5.37 8.47 -4.17
CA THR A 468 -6.56 9.32 -4.32
C THR A 468 -7.64 8.66 -5.17
N ALA A 469 -7.26 7.76 -6.07
CA ALA A 469 -8.16 6.94 -6.85
C ALA A 469 -7.45 5.65 -7.28
N MET A 470 -8.20 4.56 -7.35
CA MET A 470 -7.76 3.27 -7.85
C MET A 470 -8.88 2.63 -8.65
N ALA A 471 -8.53 1.88 -9.68
CA ALA A 471 -9.48 1.09 -10.46
C ALA A 471 -8.77 -0.12 -11.06
N TRP A 472 -9.52 -1.17 -11.32
CA TRP A 472 -9.07 -2.30 -12.13
C TRP A 472 -9.96 -2.40 -13.37
N GLY A 473 -9.39 -2.70 -14.53
CA GLY A 473 -10.15 -2.79 -15.77
C GLY A 473 -9.46 -3.56 -16.88
N CYS A 474 -10.25 -4.12 -17.78
CA CYS A 474 -9.82 -4.95 -18.91
C CYS A 474 -10.24 -4.31 -20.23
N PHE A 475 -9.27 -3.85 -21.01
CA PHE A 475 -9.54 -3.31 -22.33
C PHE A 475 -9.78 -4.45 -23.34
N GLU A 476 -10.52 -4.22 -24.40
CA GLU A 476 -10.52 -5.18 -25.51
C GLU A 476 -9.17 -5.11 -26.23
N GLY A 477 -8.63 -6.26 -26.66
CA GLY A 477 -7.33 -6.34 -27.32
C GLY A 477 -7.27 -5.42 -28.54
N SER A 478 -6.41 -4.40 -28.46
CA SER A 478 -6.20 -3.38 -29.51
C SER A 478 -5.42 -3.91 -30.71
#